data_AF-M8BQC5-F1
#
_entry.id   AF-M8BQC5-F1
#
_cell.length_a   1.000
_cell.length_b   1.000
_cell.length_c   1.000
_cell.angle_alpha   90.00
_cell.angle_beta   90.00
_cell.angle_gamma   90.00
#
_symmetry.space_group_name_H-M   'P 1'
#
loop_
_entity.id
_entity.type
_entity.pdbx_description
1 polymer ?
#
loop_
_entity_poly.entity_id
_entity_poly.type
_entity_poly.pdbx_seq_one_letter_code
_entity_poly.pdbx_strand_id
1 'polypeptide(L)'
;MENGRIPSGAGGGGGGASASDLQRAAATRALTDAAARLGLQATVTDVGSTGWQWPPQEQFLFACEDGDLDRLKAVVDGMDDDDRESLAYVRFRGVGALHSAASKGDMGICKYLVEELGFDVDSEAANPGSGATPLSFAVGHGEVNATRYFLEKGADPNIKDSSNGTTPLHEAVATGCDEIARLLLSKGANVDAPSPHGTPLVAAAAHGKFSAMKILLEHHADPNKVSWDLGTPLTTSLYVTPERMNGSTCLECMKLLVKAGADVNCTTPETPLAIATNNGLTTCVKYLLEVGANINVPSKQVKKGDSDSKASLKSSVAKAAEGKNYVAASKFYSEDKSSDKDRKAWLKSQGAKAVECKDYAAASKFYTELLFNDCLIKLPLSSSDVMDRVLSNLGACMMVSRYES
;
A
#
# COMPACT_ATOMS: atom_id res chain seq x y z
N MET A 1 -31.22 -61.42 -51.85
CA MET A 1 -30.10 -61.06 -50.96
C MET A 1 -30.73 -60.51 -49.69
N GLU A 2 -30.97 -61.39 -48.74
CA GLU A 2 -31.60 -61.09 -47.46
C GLU A 2 -30.48 -61.03 -46.43
N ASN A 3 -30.19 -59.82 -45.92
CA ASN A 3 -29.18 -59.61 -44.89
C ASN A 3 -29.87 -59.57 -43.51
N GLY A 4 -29.66 -60.63 -42.73
CA GLY A 4 -29.87 -60.61 -41.29
C GLY A 4 -28.55 -60.37 -40.56
N ARG A 5 -28.56 -59.47 -39.56
CA ARG A 5 -27.97 -59.63 -38.21
C ARG A 5 -27.96 -58.28 -37.47
N ILE A 6 -28.59 -58.26 -36.30
CA ILE A 6 -28.35 -57.36 -35.15
C ILE A 6 -27.43 -58.12 -34.16
N PRO A 7 -26.89 -57.60 -33.02
CA PRO A 7 -26.70 -56.23 -32.47
C PRO A 7 -25.33 -56.02 -31.75
N SER A 8 -25.19 -54.90 -30.99
CA SER A 8 -24.28 -54.58 -29.84
C SER A 8 -23.45 -53.31 -30.07
N GLY A 9 -23.23 -52.37 -29.15
CA GLY A 9 -23.53 -52.18 -27.72
C GLY A 9 -22.59 -51.09 -27.16
N ALA A 10 -22.91 -50.55 -25.99
CA ALA A 10 -22.15 -49.55 -25.19
C ALA A 10 -22.26 -48.08 -25.65
N GLY A 11 -22.39 -47.08 -24.80
CA GLY A 11 -22.37 -47.00 -23.33
C GLY A 11 -22.46 -45.51 -22.98
N GLY A 12 -23.18 -45.18 -21.91
CA GLY A 12 -23.46 -43.80 -21.52
C GLY A 12 -22.22 -43.01 -21.12
N GLY A 13 -22.27 -41.70 -21.40
CA GLY A 13 -21.35 -40.69 -20.90
C GLY A 13 -22.04 -39.33 -21.00
N GLY A 14 -22.89 -39.02 -20.02
CA GLY A 14 -23.52 -37.71 -19.90
C GLY A 14 -22.49 -36.67 -19.48
N GLY A 15 -21.78 -36.09 -20.45
CA GLY A 15 -21.04 -34.86 -20.26
C GLY A 15 -22.01 -33.69 -20.34
N GLY A 16 -22.32 -33.05 -19.21
CA GLY A 16 -23.07 -31.80 -19.21
C GLY A 16 -22.26 -30.74 -19.95
N ALA A 17 -22.82 -30.19 -21.03
CA ALA A 17 -22.20 -29.11 -21.79
C ALA A 17 -21.79 -27.97 -20.86
N SER A 18 -20.55 -27.50 -20.99
CA SER A 18 -20.04 -26.39 -20.17
C SER A 18 -20.83 -25.11 -20.47
N ALA A 19 -20.78 -24.13 -19.57
CA ALA A 19 -21.45 -22.84 -19.77
C ALA A 19 -20.95 -22.12 -21.04
N SER A 20 -19.69 -22.33 -21.42
CA SER A 20 -19.10 -21.81 -22.66
C SER A 20 -19.63 -22.53 -23.90
N ASP A 21 -19.88 -23.85 -23.83
CA ASP A 21 -20.52 -24.61 -24.93
C ASP A 21 -21.96 -24.17 -25.17
N LEU A 22 -22.71 -23.91 -24.11
CA LEU A 22 -24.08 -23.38 -24.20
C LEU A 22 -24.11 -21.96 -24.77
N GLN A 23 -23.16 -21.10 -24.38
CA GLN A 23 -23.00 -19.76 -24.96
C GLN A 23 -22.58 -19.82 -26.43
N ARG A 24 -21.68 -20.73 -26.80
CA ARG A 24 -21.25 -20.94 -28.20
C ARG A 24 -22.41 -21.43 -29.06
N ALA A 25 -23.20 -22.39 -28.58
CA ALA A 25 -24.38 -22.88 -29.27
C ALA A 25 -25.46 -21.78 -29.45
N ALA A 26 -25.63 -20.91 -28.44
CA ALA A 26 -26.55 -19.78 -28.51
C ALA A 26 -26.08 -18.72 -29.54
N ALA A 27 -24.78 -18.40 -29.56
CA ALA A 27 -24.18 -17.47 -30.52
C ALA A 27 -24.28 -18.00 -31.96
N THR A 28 -24.00 -19.28 -32.18
CA THR A 28 -24.14 -19.94 -33.49
C THR A 28 -25.57 -19.89 -34.01
N ARG A 29 -26.58 -20.10 -33.14
CA ARG A 29 -28.00 -19.92 -33.52
C ARG A 29 -28.30 -18.48 -33.90
N ALA A 30 -27.86 -17.50 -33.11
CA ALA A 30 -28.12 -16.09 -33.37
C ALA A 30 -27.52 -15.63 -34.71
N LEU A 31 -26.31 -16.09 -35.03
CA LEU A 31 -25.65 -15.81 -36.32
C LEU A 31 -26.36 -16.49 -37.49
N THR A 32 -26.81 -17.74 -37.31
CA THR A 32 -27.56 -18.47 -38.35
C THR A 32 -28.90 -17.79 -38.65
N ASP A 33 -29.61 -17.34 -37.61
CA ASP A 33 -30.86 -16.59 -37.77
C ASP A 33 -30.63 -15.23 -38.46
N ALA A 34 -29.54 -14.54 -38.12
CA ALA A 34 -29.17 -13.29 -38.78
C ALA A 34 -28.82 -13.49 -40.26
N ALA A 35 -28.06 -14.53 -40.59
CA ALA A 35 -27.71 -14.90 -41.96
C ALA A 35 -28.97 -15.25 -42.79
N ALA A 36 -29.91 -16.00 -42.20
CA ALA A 36 -31.18 -16.34 -42.83
C ALA A 36 -32.03 -15.10 -43.13
N ARG A 37 -32.07 -14.12 -42.22
CA ARG A 37 -32.76 -12.83 -42.43
C ARG A 37 -32.17 -11.99 -43.56
N LEU A 38 -30.87 -12.15 -43.82
CA LEU A 38 -30.15 -11.46 -44.90
C LEU A 38 -30.18 -12.25 -46.23
N GLY A 39 -30.87 -13.39 -46.29
CA GLY A 39 -30.94 -14.22 -47.49
C GLY A 39 -29.62 -14.93 -47.83
N LEU A 40 -28.68 -14.97 -46.89
CA LEU A 40 -27.40 -15.66 -47.05
C LEU A 40 -27.61 -17.15 -46.72
N GLN A 41 -27.44 -18.03 -47.71
CA GLN A 41 -27.40 -19.48 -47.49
C GLN A 41 -26.07 -19.89 -46.88
N ALA A 42 -25.86 -19.56 -45.61
CA ALA A 42 -24.74 -20.03 -44.82
C ALA A 42 -25.29 -20.78 -43.59
N THR A 43 -25.21 -22.12 -43.60
CA THR A 43 -25.41 -22.89 -42.37
C THR A 43 -24.14 -22.76 -41.55
N VAL A 44 -24.19 -21.98 -40.47
CA VAL A 44 -23.13 -22.02 -39.46
C VAL A 44 -23.32 -23.33 -38.70
N THR A 45 -22.78 -24.43 -39.26
CA THR A 45 -22.64 -25.68 -38.53
C THR A 45 -21.74 -25.42 -37.34
N ASP A 46 -22.07 -26.07 -36.22
CA ASP A 46 -21.31 -26.02 -34.98
C ASP A 46 -19.80 -25.95 -35.28
N VAL A 47 -19.11 -25.00 -34.65
CA VAL A 47 -17.72 -24.60 -35.00
C VAL A 47 -16.73 -25.77 -34.86
N GLY A 48 -17.17 -26.96 -34.45
CA GLY A 48 -16.42 -28.21 -34.43
C GLY A 48 -16.62 -29.19 -35.59
N SER A 49 -17.46 -28.93 -36.62
CA SER A 49 -17.81 -29.99 -37.60
C SER A 49 -17.63 -29.69 -39.10
N THR A 50 -17.12 -28.52 -39.49
CA THR A 50 -16.77 -28.25 -40.90
C THR A 50 -15.40 -27.59 -41.03
N GLY A 51 -14.36 -28.37 -41.36
CA GLY A 51 -13.16 -27.99 -42.12
C GLY A 51 -12.23 -26.88 -41.59
N TRP A 52 -12.64 -26.10 -40.59
CA TRP A 52 -11.87 -25.08 -39.91
C TRP A 52 -11.46 -25.63 -38.55
N GLN A 53 -10.59 -26.65 -38.56
CA GLN A 53 -9.89 -27.02 -37.33
C GLN A 53 -8.96 -25.87 -36.98
N TRP A 54 -9.16 -25.29 -35.79
CA TRP A 54 -8.23 -24.35 -35.20
C TRP A 54 -6.84 -25.01 -35.19
N PRO A 55 -5.75 -24.27 -35.45
CA PRO A 55 -4.39 -24.76 -35.25
C PRO A 55 -4.26 -25.49 -33.90
N PRO A 56 -3.52 -26.61 -33.83
CA PRO A 56 -3.34 -27.37 -32.59
C PRO A 56 -2.96 -26.50 -31.38
N GLN A 57 -2.12 -25.47 -31.60
CA GLN A 57 -1.69 -24.50 -30.60
C GLN A 57 -2.84 -23.68 -29.99
N GLU A 58 -3.83 -23.29 -30.81
CA GLU A 58 -5.01 -22.56 -30.34
C GLU A 58 -5.96 -23.50 -29.58
N GLN A 59 -6.13 -24.73 -30.06
CA GLN A 59 -6.89 -25.75 -29.34
C GLN A 59 -6.29 -26.05 -27.97
N PHE A 60 -4.96 -26.10 -27.88
CA PHE A 60 -4.21 -26.27 -26.63
C PHE A 60 -4.47 -25.13 -25.65
N LEU A 61 -4.39 -23.88 -26.11
CA LEU A 61 -4.67 -22.71 -25.26
C LEU A 61 -6.10 -22.75 -24.72
N PHE A 62 -7.08 -23.07 -25.57
CA PHE A 62 -8.47 -23.16 -25.12
C PHE A 62 -8.69 -24.29 -24.13
N ALA A 63 -8.09 -25.46 -24.33
CA ALA A 63 -8.18 -26.55 -23.35
C ALA A 63 -7.58 -26.15 -22.00
N CYS A 64 -6.46 -25.43 -21.99
CA CYS A 64 -5.87 -24.88 -20.76
C CYS A 64 -6.79 -23.83 -20.12
N GLU A 65 -7.39 -22.94 -20.93
CA GLU A 65 -8.28 -21.88 -20.44
C GLU A 65 -9.60 -22.45 -19.88
N ASP A 66 -10.12 -23.52 -20.47
CA ASP A 66 -11.33 -24.22 -20.05
C ASP A 66 -11.11 -25.09 -18.79
N GLY A 67 -9.86 -25.35 -18.39
CA GLY A 67 -9.57 -26.24 -17.26
C GLY A 67 -9.66 -27.74 -17.61
N ASP A 68 -9.83 -28.09 -18.89
CA ASP A 68 -10.12 -29.45 -19.36
C ASP A 68 -8.83 -30.22 -19.66
N LEU A 69 -8.32 -30.92 -18.65
CA LEU A 69 -7.09 -31.70 -18.74
C LEU A 69 -7.18 -32.86 -19.74
N ASP A 70 -8.34 -33.50 -19.88
CA ASP A 70 -8.50 -34.64 -20.78
C ASP A 70 -8.49 -34.18 -22.24
N ARG A 71 -9.18 -33.07 -22.53
CA ARG A 71 -9.11 -32.41 -23.83
C ARG A 71 -7.71 -31.89 -24.13
N LEU A 72 -7.02 -31.32 -23.14
CA LEU A 72 -5.64 -30.87 -23.28
C LEU A 72 -4.72 -32.02 -23.71
N LYS A 73 -4.79 -33.16 -23.03
CA LYS A 73 -4.01 -34.35 -23.37
C LYS A 73 -4.34 -34.87 -24.76
N ALA A 74 -5.62 -34.97 -25.11
CA ALA A 74 -6.04 -35.41 -26.44
C ALA A 74 -5.50 -34.52 -27.57
N VAL A 75 -5.43 -33.20 -27.34
CA VAL A 75 -4.83 -32.25 -28.29
C VAL A 75 -3.32 -32.48 -28.40
N VAL A 76 -2.61 -32.62 -27.28
CA VAL A 76 -1.15 -32.81 -27.27
C VAL A 76 -0.72 -34.18 -27.82
N ASP A 77 -1.50 -35.22 -27.60
CA ASP A 77 -1.26 -36.57 -28.15
C ASP A 77 -1.43 -36.62 -29.68
N GLY A 78 -2.24 -35.70 -30.23
CA GLY A 78 -2.45 -35.55 -31.66
C GLY A 78 -1.43 -34.67 -32.39
N MET A 79 -0.53 -33.99 -31.66
CA MET A 79 0.51 -33.12 -32.22
C MET A 79 1.74 -33.91 -32.65
N ASP A 80 2.41 -33.44 -33.70
CA ASP A 80 3.78 -33.85 -33.99
C ASP A 80 4.79 -33.16 -33.07
N ASP A 81 6.06 -33.58 -33.15
CA ASP A 81 7.11 -33.10 -32.24
C ASP A 81 7.39 -31.59 -32.44
N ASP A 82 7.30 -31.09 -33.68
CA ASP A 82 7.52 -29.69 -34.04
C ASP A 82 6.42 -28.80 -33.42
N ASP A 83 5.15 -29.20 -33.57
CA ASP A 83 4.02 -28.50 -32.96
C ASP A 83 4.12 -28.52 -31.43
N ARG A 84 4.55 -29.64 -30.83
CA ARG A 84 4.68 -29.77 -29.37
C ARG A 84 5.77 -28.85 -28.81
N GLU A 85 6.92 -28.73 -29.48
CA GLU A 85 7.99 -27.82 -29.06
C GLU A 85 7.53 -26.35 -29.07
N SER A 86 6.65 -25.98 -30.02
CA SER A 86 6.14 -24.62 -30.14
C SER A 86 5.25 -24.19 -28.96
N LEU A 87 4.63 -25.14 -28.24
CA LEU A 87 3.64 -24.86 -27.18
C LEU A 87 4.18 -23.96 -26.07
N ALA A 88 5.45 -24.11 -25.71
CA ALA A 88 6.12 -23.32 -24.69
C ALA A 88 6.12 -21.81 -25.00
N TYR A 89 5.96 -21.43 -26.28
CA TYR A 89 5.98 -20.06 -26.78
C TYR A 89 4.58 -19.54 -27.17
N VAL A 90 3.56 -20.39 -27.13
CA VAL A 90 2.19 -19.98 -27.47
C VAL A 90 1.65 -19.06 -26.38
N ARG A 91 1.11 -17.90 -26.77
CA ARG A 91 0.62 -16.86 -25.85
C ARG A 91 -0.72 -16.32 -26.34
N PHE A 92 -1.66 -16.11 -25.42
CA PHE A 92 -2.86 -15.33 -25.65
C PHE A 92 -2.73 -13.96 -24.98
N ARG A 93 -2.78 -12.87 -25.77
CA ARG A 93 -2.55 -11.49 -25.28
C ARG A 93 -1.23 -11.33 -24.49
N GLY A 94 -0.20 -12.09 -24.86
CA GLY A 94 1.10 -12.10 -24.18
C GLY A 94 1.18 -12.98 -22.92
N VAL A 95 0.10 -13.67 -22.55
CA VAL A 95 0.04 -14.58 -21.38
C VAL A 95 0.11 -16.04 -21.86
N GLY A 96 0.94 -16.86 -21.23
CA GLY A 96 1.09 -18.28 -21.57
C GLY A 96 0.10 -19.19 -20.85
N ALA A 97 -0.01 -20.43 -21.33
CA ALA A 97 -0.88 -21.44 -20.72
C ALA A 97 -0.55 -21.67 -19.23
N LEU A 98 0.74 -21.71 -18.88
CA LEU A 98 1.17 -21.91 -17.50
C LEU A 98 0.80 -20.73 -16.60
N HIS A 99 0.88 -19.49 -17.09
CA HIS A 99 0.42 -18.30 -16.37
C HIS A 99 -1.09 -18.33 -16.10
N SER A 100 -1.89 -18.68 -17.12
CA SER A 100 -3.35 -18.81 -16.98
C SER A 100 -3.72 -19.89 -15.97
N ALA A 101 -3.12 -21.08 -16.09
CA ALA A 101 -3.37 -22.18 -15.16
C ALA A 101 -2.97 -21.82 -13.72
N ALA A 102 -1.85 -21.12 -13.55
CA ALA A 102 -1.39 -20.63 -12.25
C ALA A 102 -2.37 -19.64 -11.62
N SER A 103 -2.91 -18.71 -12.41
CA SER A 103 -3.88 -17.71 -11.95
C SER A 103 -5.21 -18.30 -11.49
N LYS A 104 -5.61 -19.45 -12.06
CA LYS A 104 -6.85 -20.17 -11.72
C LYS A 104 -6.66 -21.23 -10.64
N GLY A 105 -5.41 -21.53 -10.28
CA GLY A 105 -5.09 -22.62 -9.35
C GLY A 105 -5.33 -24.02 -9.95
N ASP A 106 -5.35 -24.15 -11.29
CA ASP A 106 -5.65 -25.40 -11.98
C ASP A 106 -4.46 -26.38 -11.89
N MET A 107 -4.37 -27.06 -10.75
CA MET A 107 -3.23 -27.92 -10.42
C MET A 107 -3.01 -29.07 -11.41
N GLY A 108 -4.08 -29.59 -12.01
CA GLY A 108 -3.97 -30.65 -13.02
C GLY A 108 -3.22 -30.17 -14.26
N ILE A 109 -3.55 -28.97 -14.73
CA ILE A 109 -2.90 -28.36 -15.88
C ILE A 109 -1.49 -27.90 -15.51
N CYS A 110 -1.30 -27.22 -14.37
CA CYS A 110 0.03 -26.78 -13.92
C CYS A 110 1.03 -27.94 -13.85
N LYS A 111 0.61 -29.08 -13.31
CA LYS A 111 1.44 -30.30 -13.25
C LYS A 111 1.73 -30.86 -14.62
N TYR A 112 0.71 -31.01 -15.46
CA TYR A 112 0.89 -31.54 -16.80
C TYR A 112 1.85 -30.68 -17.65
N LEU A 113 1.68 -29.36 -17.63
CA LEU A 113 2.54 -28.43 -18.38
C LEU A 113 4.01 -28.48 -17.91
N VAL A 114 4.26 -28.55 -16.61
CA VAL A 114 5.62 -28.51 -16.05
C VAL A 114 6.30 -29.88 -16.06
N GLU A 115 5.59 -30.94 -15.66
CA GLU A 115 6.17 -32.28 -15.47
C GLU A 115 6.21 -33.09 -16.75
N GLU A 116 5.15 -33.02 -17.57
CA GLU A 116 5.06 -33.82 -18.81
C GLU A 116 5.56 -33.04 -20.03
N LEU A 117 5.23 -31.74 -20.12
CA LEU A 117 5.63 -30.90 -21.26
C LEU A 117 6.91 -30.09 -21.01
N GLY A 118 7.46 -30.12 -19.81
CA GLY A 118 8.73 -29.46 -19.49
C GLY A 118 8.70 -27.93 -19.58
N PHE A 119 7.54 -27.30 -19.38
CA PHE A 119 7.45 -25.84 -19.38
C PHE A 119 8.32 -25.24 -18.27
N ASP A 120 9.05 -24.19 -18.62
CA ASP A 120 9.83 -23.41 -17.66
C ASP A 120 8.93 -22.70 -16.64
N VAL A 121 9.16 -22.99 -15.36
CA VAL A 121 8.41 -22.45 -14.22
C VAL A 121 8.63 -20.96 -14.01
N ASP A 122 9.73 -20.42 -14.53
CA ASP A 122 10.06 -18.98 -14.47
C ASP A 122 9.81 -18.28 -15.81
N SER A 123 9.09 -18.93 -16.74
CA SER A 123 8.77 -18.34 -18.03
C SER A 123 8.05 -16.99 -17.89
N GLU A 124 8.59 -15.95 -18.52
CA GLU A 124 8.01 -14.62 -18.43
C GLU A 124 6.84 -14.45 -19.40
N ALA A 125 5.78 -13.77 -18.95
CA ALA A 125 4.73 -13.30 -19.82
C ALA A 125 5.28 -12.21 -20.76
N ALA A 126 5.02 -12.36 -22.06
CA ALA A 126 5.49 -11.47 -23.12
C ALA A 126 4.53 -10.30 -23.39
N ASN A 127 3.57 -10.04 -22.49
CA ASN A 127 2.73 -8.87 -22.64
C ASN A 127 3.63 -7.61 -22.49
N PRO A 128 3.33 -6.50 -23.18
CA PRO A 128 4.12 -5.29 -23.06
C PRO A 128 4.08 -4.80 -21.61
N GLY A 129 5.17 -5.04 -20.90
CA GLY A 129 5.40 -4.50 -19.56
C GLY A 129 5.21 -5.45 -18.39
N SER A 130 4.65 -6.67 -18.47
CA SER A 130 4.50 -7.45 -17.22
C SER A 130 5.76 -8.19 -16.79
N GLY A 131 6.50 -8.88 -17.67
CA GLY A 131 7.63 -9.73 -17.25
C GLY A 131 7.28 -10.69 -16.09
N ALA A 132 5.99 -11.01 -15.94
CA ALA A 132 5.48 -11.70 -14.76
C ALA A 132 5.56 -13.21 -14.97
N THR A 133 5.92 -13.94 -13.91
CA THR A 133 6.07 -15.40 -13.93
C THR A 133 4.77 -16.10 -13.54
N PRO A 134 4.61 -17.40 -13.81
CA PRO A 134 3.48 -18.19 -13.30
C PRO A 134 3.32 -18.05 -11.77
N LEU A 135 4.43 -17.99 -11.03
CA LEU A 135 4.42 -17.76 -9.59
C LEU A 135 3.75 -16.42 -9.24
N SER A 136 4.10 -15.31 -9.90
CA SER A 136 3.44 -14.02 -9.66
C SER A 136 1.93 -14.09 -9.94
N PHE A 137 1.51 -14.74 -11.04
CA PHE A 137 0.08 -14.91 -11.34
C PHE A 137 -0.66 -15.69 -10.25
N ALA A 138 -0.09 -16.78 -9.74
CA ALA A 138 -0.67 -17.53 -8.62
C ALA A 138 -0.76 -16.67 -7.35
N VAL A 139 0.29 -15.90 -7.04
CA VAL A 139 0.35 -15.05 -5.85
C VAL A 139 -0.66 -13.91 -5.93
N GLY A 140 -0.74 -13.20 -7.07
CA GLY A 140 -1.69 -12.10 -7.28
C GLY A 140 -3.15 -12.53 -7.18
N HIS A 141 -3.46 -13.80 -7.47
CA HIS A 141 -4.81 -14.38 -7.34
C HIS A 141 -5.04 -15.10 -6.00
N GLY A 142 -4.02 -15.20 -5.14
CA GLY A 142 -4.15 -15.84 -3.83
C GLY A 142 -4.14 -17.39 -3.88
N GLU A 143 -3.65 -17.98 -4.97
CA GLU A 143 -3.63 -19.42 -5.19
C GLU A 143 -2.50 -20.11 -4.42
N VAL A 144 -2.77 -20.44 -3.15
CA VAL A 144 -1.79 -21.02 -2.21
C VAL A 144 -1.19 -22.34 -2.72
N ASN A 145 -2.02 -23.24 -3.27
CA ASN A 145 -1.56 -24.55 -3.74
C ASN A 145 -0.65 -24.44 -4.96
N ALA A 146 -1.01 -23.59 -5.91
CA ALA A 146 -0.20 -23.32 -7.09
C ALA A 146 1.12 -22.64 -6.69
N THR A 147 1.07 -21.64 -5.81
CA THR A 147 2.26 -20.99 -5.26
C THR A 147 3.23 -22.00 -4.64
N ARG A 148 2.73 -22.90 -3.78
CA ARG A 148 3.53 -23.95 -3.14
C ARG A 148 4.17 -24.86 -4.16
N TYR A 149 3.40 -25.30 -5.14
CA TYR A 149 3.88 -26.16 -6.20
C TYR A 149 5.01 -25.52 -7.01
N PHE A 150 4.85 -24.27 -7.46
CA PHE A 150 5.90 -23.58 -8.24
C PHE A 150 7.20 -23.41 -7.43
N LEU A 151 7.10 -23.05 -6.15
CA LEU A 151 8.27 -22.94 -5.26
C LEU A 151 8.92 -24.29 -4.95
N GLU A 152 8.16 -25.39 -4.97
CA GLU A 152 8.71 -26.75 -4.87
C GLU A 152 9.40 -27.21 -6.16
N LYS A 153 8.95 -26.71 -7.31
CA LYS A 153 9.58 -26.93 -8.62
C LYS A 153 10.76 -26.01 -8.91
N GLY A 154 11.11 -25.12 -7.98
CA GLY A 154 12.31 -24.30 -8.06
C GLY A 154 12.13 -22.94 -8.71
N ALA A 155 10.89 -22.45 -8.85
CA ALA A 155 10.64 -21.07 -9.31
C ALA A 155 11.34 -20.04 -8.40
N ASP A 156 11.98 -19.04 -8.99
CA ASP A 156 12.66 -17.98 -8.25
C ASP A 156 11.65 -16.98 -7.63
N PRO A 157 11.54 -16.90 -6.29
CA PRO A 157 10.59 -15.99 -5.63
C PRO A 157 10.99 -14.51 -5.72
N ASN A 158 12.11 -14.17 -6.37
CA ASN A 158 12.65 -12.83 -6.45
C ASN A 158 12.55 -12.19 -7.85
N ILE A 159 12.02 -12.91 -8.85
CA ILE A 159 11.82 -12.35 -10.19
C ILE A 159 10.88 -11.15 -10.07
N LYS A 160 11.29 -10.04 -10.68
CA LYS A 160 10.52 -8.80 -10.68
C LYS A 160 9.71 -8.70 -11.94
N ASP A 161 8.47 -8.28 -11.78
CA ASP A 161 7.66 -7.86 -12.90
C ASP A 161 8.30 -6.61 -13.56
N SER A 162 8.17 -6.49 -14.89
CA SER A 162 8.75 -5.40 -15.67
C SER A 162 7.97 -4.08 -15.60
N SER A 163 6.75 -4.08 -15.05
CA SER A 163 5.82 -2.94 -15.08
C SER A 163 6.02 -2.04 -13.88
N ASN A 164 6.03 -2.65 -12.71
CA ASN A 164 6.07 -2.02 -11.42
C ASN A 164 7.35 -2.39 -10.67
N GLY A 165 8.20 -3.28 -11.21
CA GLY A 165 9.42 -3.73 -10.54
C GLY A 165 9.15 -4.44 -9.22
N THR A 166 7.97 -5.04 -9.05
CA THR A 166 7.55 -5.70 -7.82
C THR A 166 7.87 -7.19 -7.87
N THR A 167 8.17 -7.77 -6.70
CA THR A 167 8.40 -9.21 -6.54
C THR A 167 7.11 -9.90 -6.09
N PRO A 168 6.98 -11.22 -6.22
CA PRO A 168 5.86 -11.97 -5.65
C PRO A 168 5.57 -11.63 -4.17
N LEU A 169 6.60 -11.33 -3.37
CA LEU A 169 6.41 -10.93 -1.97
C LEU A 169 5.67 -9.58 -1.81
N HIS A 170 5.88 -8.63 -2.72
CA HIS A 170 5.12 -7.37 -2.72
C HIS A 170 3.63 -7.63 -3.00
N GLU A 171 3.33 -8.46 -4.00
CA GLU A 171 1.96 -8.82 -4.37
C GLU A 171 1.24 -9.58 -3.25
N ALA A 172 1.91 -10.55 -2.61
CA ALA A 172 1.37 -11.31 -1.48
C ALA A 172 0.98 -10.39 -0.31
N VAL A 173 1.80 -9.38 -0.05
CA VAL A 173 1.55 -8.37 0.99
C VAL A 173 0.40 -7.45 0.61
N ALA A 174 0.35 -6.97 -0.65
CA ALA A 174 -0.70 -6.07 -1.12
C ALA A 174 -2.09 -6.72 -1.10
N THR A 175 -2.17 -7.99 -1.52
CA THR A 175 -3.39 -8.81 -1.44
C THR A 175 -3.75 -9.11 0.03
N GLY A 176 -2.75 -9.30 0.89
CA GLY A 176 -2.93 -9.64 2.31
C GLY A 176 -2.99 -11.15 2.55
N CYS A 177 -2.42 -11.94 1.64
CA CYS A 177 -2.31 -13.39 1.76
C CYS A 177 -1.12 -13.77 2.65
N ASP A 178 -1.34 -13.74 3.97
CA ASP A 178 -0.32 -14.03 5.00
C ASP A 178 0.36 -15.40 4.80
N GLU A 179 -0.40 -16.42 4.40
CA GLU A 179 0.16 -17.77 4.15
C GLU A 179 1.15 -17.76 2.99
N ILE A 180 0.81 -17.10 1.88
CA ILE A 180 1.69 -16.96 0.71
C ILE A 180 2.94 -16.16 1.07
N ALA A 181 2.81 -15.08 1.83
CA ALA A 181 3.95 -14.30 2.29
C ALA A 181 4.94 -15.14 3.11
N ARG A 182 4.45 -15.94 4.07
CA ARG A 182 5.29 -16.87 4.85
C ARG A 182 5.96 -17.92 3.97
N LEU A 183 5.22 -18.45 3.00
CA LEU A 183 5.71 -19.46 2.08
C LEU A 183 6.86 -18.91 1.21
N LEU A 184 6.68 -17.74 0.61
CA LEU A 184 7.71 -17.06 -0.17
C LEU A 184 8.96 -16.78 0.66
N LEU A 185 8.81 -16.24 1.87
CA LEU A 185 9.93 -15.98 2.79
C LEU A 185 10.67 -17.27 3.17
N SER A 186 9.94 -18.37 3.41
CA SER A 186 10.53 -19.67 3.72
C SER A 186 11.35 -20.27 2.56
N LYS A 187 11.09 -19.79 1.33
CA LYS A 187 11.73 -20.24 0.09
C LYS A 187 12.77 -19.25 -0.44
N GLY A 188 13.19 -18.28 0.39
CA GLY A 188 14.29 -17.38 0.06
C GLY A 188 13.88 -16.10 -0.67
N ALA A 189 12.61 -15.69 -0.58
CA ALA A 189 12.22 -14.35 -1.02
C ALA A 189 12.97 -13.27 -0.22
N ASN A 190 13.50 -12.28 -0.93
CA ASN A 190 14.18 -11.14 -0.33
C ASN A 190 13.17 -10.24 0.38
N VAL A 191 13.20 -10.27 1.71
CA VAL A 191 12.31 -9.51 2.59
C VAL A 191 12.37 -7.99 2.37
N ASP A 192 13.53 -7.48 1.93
CA ASP A 192 13.79 -6.06 1.65
C ASP A 192 13.97 -5.80 0.14
N ALA A 193 13.33 -6.60 -0.72
CA ALA A 193 13.39 -6.41 -2.15
C ALA A 193 12.98 -4.96 -2.52
N PRO A 194 13.82 -4.20 -3.25
CA PRO A 194 13.46 -2.83 -3.60
C PRO A 194 12.50 -2.83 -4.80
N SER A 195 11.42 -2.04 -4.72
CA SER A 195 10.56 -1.73 -5.85
C SER A 195 10.35 -0.21 -6.00
N PRO A 196 9.83 0.24 -7.15
CA PRO A 196 9.12 1.49 -7.33
C PRO A 196 8.06 1.81 -6.25
N HIS A 197 7.63 0.92 -5.36
CA HIS A 197 6.73 1.30 -4.27
C HIS A 197 7.36 1.14 -2.88
N GLY A 198 8.68 0.97 -2.83
CA GLY A 198 9.45 0.72 -1.61
C GLY A 198 9.73 -0.76 -1.41
N THR A 199 10.01 -1.14 -0.16
CA THR A 199 10.16 -2.55 0.23
C THR A 199 8.78 -3.19 0.46
N PRO A 200 8.69 -4.53 0.56
CA PRO A 200 7.46 -5.20 0.97
C PRO A 200 6.88 -4.63 2.28
N LEU A 201 7.73 -4.22 3.23
CA LEU A 201 7.27 -3.61 4.49
C LEU A 201 6.64 -2.23 4.29
N VAL A 202 7.18 -1.41 3.37
CA VAL A 202 6.56 -0.12 2.98
C VAL A 202 5.20 -0.37 2.32
N ALA A 203 5.11 -1.34 1.41
CA ALA A 203 3.84 -1.72 0.78
C ALA A 203 2.81 -2.20 1.81
N ALA A 204 3.22 -3.04 2.76
CA ALA A 204 2.36 -3.51 3.85
C ALA A 204 1.81 -2.34 4.70
N ALA A 205 2.67 -1.37 5.02
CA ALA A 205 2.29 -0.17 5.77
C ALA A 205 1.33 0.72 4.97
N ALA A 206 1.54 0.90 3.66
CA ALA A 206 0.69 1.70 2.78
C ALA A 206 -0.73 1.14 2.62
N HIS A 207 -0.87 -0.19 2.70
CA HIS A 207 -2.15 -0.90 2.62
C HIS A 207 -2.73 -1.25 4.00
N GLY A 208 -2.05 -0.90 5.09
CA GLY A 208 -2.46 -1.21 6.46
C GLY A 208 -2.61 -2.69 6.79
N LYS A 209 -1.79 -3.52 6.16
CA LYS A 209 -1.79 -4.97 6.32
C LYS A 209 -0.98 -5.34 7.57
N PHE A 210 -1.57 -5.12 8.75
CA PHE A 210 -0.91 -5.32 10.05
C PHE A 210 -0.28 -6.72 10.19
N SER A 211 -1.02 -7.77 9.83
CA SER A 211 -0.52 -9.15 9.90
C SER A 211 0.70 -9.36 8.98
N ALA A 212 0.64 -8.87 7.74
CA ALA A 212 1.75 -8.93 6.80
C ALA A 212 2.99 -8.15 7.32
N MET A 213 2.80 -6.96 7.90
CA MET A 213 3.90 -6.22 8.54
C MET A 213 4.56 -7.05 9.64
N LYS A 214 3.76 -7.71 10.48
CA LYS A 214 4.27 -8.56 11.56
C LYS A 214 5.10 -9.71 11.01
N ILE A 215 4.62 -10.36 9.95
CA ILE A 215 5.35 -11.45 9.26
C ILE A 215 6.70 -10.95 8.72
N LEU A 216 6.71 -9.84 8.02
CA LEU A 216 7.93 -9.28 7.45
C LEU A 216 8.96 -8.94 8.54
N LEU A 217 8.51 -8.34 9.65
CA LEU A 217 9.37 -8.01 10.79
C LEU A 217 9.87 -9.25 11.55
N GLU A 218 9.05 -10.31 11.65
CA GLU A 218 9.46 -11.63 12.18
C GLU A 218 10.58 -12.25 11.31
N HIS A 219 10.62 -11.93 10.02
CA HIS A 219 11.65 -12.32 9.06
C HIS A 219 12.74 -11.26 8.85
N HIS A 220 12.95 -10.37 9.82
CA HIS A 220 14.04 -9.39 9.85
C HIS A 220 14.01 -8.32 8.75
N ALA A 221 12.81 -7.93 8.27
CA ALA A 221 12.66 -6.73 7.43
C ALA A 221 13.23 -5.48 8.11
N ASP A 222 13.92 -4.62 7.37
CA ASP A 222 14.45 -3.36 7.89
C ASP A 222 13.32 -2.32 8.04
N PRO A 223 12.96 -1.91 9.27
CA PRO A 223 11.88 -0.95 9.50
C PRO A 223 12.23 0.49 9.10
N ASN A 224 13.49 0.75 8.71
CA ASN A 224 14.00 2.08 8.38
C ASN A 224 14.30 2.27 6.89
N LYS A 225 14.05 1.25 6.06
CA LYS A 225 14.32 1.35 4.63
C LYS A 225 13.43 2.40 3.97
N VAL A 226 14.06 3.32 3.25
CA VAL A 226 13.38 4.47 2.65
C VAL A 226 12.87 4.12 1.25
N SER A 227 11.60 4.40 0.99
CA SER A 227 11.03 4.44 -0.35
C SER A 227 11.16 5.84 -0.95
N TRP A 228 11.21 5.94 -2.28
CA TRP A 228 11.37 7.21 -2.98
C TRP A 228 10.11 8.10 -2.90
N ASP A 229 8.92 7.52 -2.70
CA ASP A 229 7.64 8.25 -2.66
C ASP A 229 7.07 8.49 -1.25
N LEU A 230 7.14 7.50 -0.35
CA LEU A 230 6.37 7.49 0.91
C LEU A 230 7.24 7.58 2.18
N GLY A 231 8.56 7.59 2.01
CA GLY A 231 9.53 7.60 3.11
C GLY A 231 9.71 6.21 3.74
N THR A 232 9.86 6.16 5.07
CA THR A 232 9.99 4.92 5.83
C THR A 232 8.63 4.22 5.99
N PRO A 233 8.59 2.91 6.36
CA PRO A 233 7.35 2.25 6.76
C PRO A 233 6.54 3.04 7.81
N LEU A 234 7.25 3.69 8.74
CA LEU A 234 6.64 4.50 9.79
C LEU A 234 5.92 5.74 9.23
N THR A 235 6.60 6.55 8.41
CA THR A 235 5.97 7.72 7.79
C THR A 235 4.85 7.30 6.85
N THR A 236 5.02 6.20 6.12
CA THR A 236 4.02 5.64 5.22
C THR A 236 2.72 5.32 5.95
N SER A 237 2.79 4.64 7.11
CA SER A 237 1.62 4.28 7.91
C SER A 237 0.81 5.50 8.41
N LEU A 238 1.44 6.68 8.47
CA LEU A 238 0.82 7.92 8.91
C LEU A 238 0.19 8.72 7.76
N TYR A 239 0.63 8.52 6.52
CA TYR A 239 0.07 9.16 5.32
C TYR A 239 -1.20 8.48 4.80
N VAL A 240 -1.49 7.26 5.24
CA VAL A 240 -2.61 6.46 4.71
C VAL A 240 -3.95 7.14 4.98
N THR A 241 -4.80 7.22 3.95
CA THR A 241 -6.13 7.80 4.06
C THR A 241 -7.04 6.95 4.96
N PRO A 242 -8.03 7.56 5.64
CA PRO A 242 -9.01 6.83 6.46
C PRO A 242 -9.73 5.70 5.72
N GLU A 243 -9.84 5.79 4.39
CA GLU A 243 -10.44 4.77 3.52
C GLU A 243 -9.61 3.47 3.47
N ARG A 244 -8.29 3.57 3.59
CA ARG A 244 -7.36 2.44 3.54
C ARG A 244 -7.01 1.90 4.92
N MET A 245 -7.04 2.75 5.94
CA MET A 245 -6.68 2.39 7.31
C MET A 245 -7.41 3.30 8.30
N ASN A 246 -8.08 2.72 9.29
CA ASN A 246 -8.67 3.50 10.38
C ASN A 246 -7.59 3.94 11.39
N GLY A 247 -7.87 4.99 12.18
CA GLY A 247 -6.91 5.55 13.13
C GLY A 247 -6.41 4.58 14.21
N SER A 248 -7.20 3.55 14.57
CA SER A 248 -6.77 2.50 15.50
C SER A 248 -5.74 1.55 14.89
N THR A 249 -5.95 1.09 13.66
CA THR A 249 -5.00 0.24 12.93
C THR A 249 -3.70 1.00 12.66
N CYS A 250 -3.77 2.30 12.36
CA CYS A 250 -2.60 3.16 12.24
C CYS A 250 -1.74 3.16 13.49
N LEU A 251 -2.36 3.32 14.66
CA LEU A 251 -1.67 3.29 15.94
C LEU A 251 -1.03 1.90 16.20
N GLU A 252 -1.71 0.82 15.85
CA GLU A 252 -1.18 -0.55 16.00
C GLU A 252 0.02 -0.81 15.08
N CYS A 253 -0.08 -0.43 13.80
CA CYS A 253 1.02 -0.51 12.84
C CYS A 253 2.23 0.32 13.33
N MET A 254 1.98 1.53 13.82
CA MET A 254 3.03 2.40 14.36
C MET A 254 3.71 1.79 15.59
N LYS A 255 2.94 1.26 16.54
CA LYS A 255 3.48 0.56 17.73
C LYS A 255 4.33 -0.64 17.33
N LEU A 256 3.91 -1.40 16.33
CA LEU A 256 4.64 -2.56 15.81
C LEU A 256 5.98 -2.13 15.21
N LEU A 257 5.99 -1.08 14.39
CA LEU A 257 7.20 -0.55 13.76
C LEU A 257 8.18 0.02 14.79
N VAL A 258 7.71 0.79 15.77
CA VAL A 258 8.56 1.32 16.85
C VAL A 258 9.16 0.19 17.68
N LYS A 259 8.39 -0.86 17.98
CA LYS A 259 8.90 -2.06 18.67
C LYS A 259 9.99 -2.79 17.85
N ALA A 260 9.90 -2.73 16.52
CA ALA A 260 10.91 -3.30 15.64
C ALA A 260 12.16 -2.41 15.46
N GLY A 261 12.19 -1.21 16.04
CA GLY A 261 13.32 -0.28 15.93
C GLY A 261 13.20 0.75 14.80
N ALA A 262 11.99 1.09 14.39
CA ALA A 262 11.77 2.21 13.48
C ALA A 262 12.21 3.54 14.10
N ASP A 263 12.92 4.36 13.32
CA ASP A 263 13.36 5.69 13.71
C ASP A 263 12.18 6.67 13.74
N VAL A 264 11.76 7.00 14.96
CA VAL A 264 10.66 7.96 15.23
C VAL A 264 11.01 9.40 14.84
N ASN A 265 12.29 9.69 14.59
CA ASN A 265 12.81 11.00 14.24
C ASN A 265 13.29 11.09 12.79
N CYS A 266 12.94 10.09 11.95
CA CYS A 266 13.32 10.10 10.55
C CYS A 266 12.81 11.38 9.85
N THR A 267 13.60 11.91 8.91
CA THR A 267 13.33 13.21 8.27
C THR A 267 12.91 13.08 6.81
N THR A 268 12.50 11.90 6.39
CA THR A 268 12.27 11.54 4.98
C THR A 268 10.82 11.07 4.80
N PRO A 269 9.94 11.81 4.09
CA PRO A 269 10.12 13.18 3.58
C PRO A 269 9.94 14.29 4.64
N GLU A 270 9.21 14.02 5.72
CA GLU A 270 9.00 14.87 6.89
C GLU A 270 9.05 13.99 8.16
N THR A 271 9.03 14.60 9.35
CA THR A 271 9.03 13.79 10.58
C THR A 271 7.71 13.07 10.81
N PRO A 272 7.73 11.84 11.36
CA PRO A 272 6.51 11.13 11.76
C PRO A 272 5.59 12.01 12.62
N LEU A 273 6.17 12.78 13.54
CA LEU A 273 5.41 13.71 14.38
C LEU A 273 4.71 14.81 13.57
N ALA A 274 5.38 15.40 12.59
CA ALA A 274 4.78 16.41 11.71
C ALA A 274 3.64 15.82 10.88
N ILE A 275 3.83 14.63 10.30
CA ILE A 275 2.82 13.95 9.48
C ILE A 275 1.58 13.61 10.31
N ALA A 276 1.76 12.97 11.47
CA ALA A 276 0.66 12.62 12.37
C ALA A 276 -0.13 13.86 12.83
N THR A 277 0.58 14.96 13.06
CA THR A 277 0.01 16.24 13.46
C THR A 277 -0.81 16.86 12.31
N ASN A 278 -0.24 16.93 11.09
CA ASN A 278 -0.91 17.45 9.89
C ASN A 278 -2.18 16.66 9.54
N ASN A 279 -2.18 15.34 9.76
CA ASN A 279 -3.32 14.47 9.48
C ASN A 279 -4.33 14.40 10.65
N GLY A 280 -4.11 15.13 11.75
CA GLY A 280 -5.01 15.16 12.90
C GLY A 280 -5.06 13.85 13.71
N LEU A 281 -4.07 12.97 13.56
CA LEU A 281 -3.98 11.66 14.22
C LEU A 281 -3.57 11.80 15.69
N THR A 282 -4.47 12.35 16.51
CA THR A 282 -4.20 12.73 17.91
C THR A 282 -3.65 11.58 18.76
N THR A 283 -4.13 10.36 18.56
CA THR A 283 -3.65 9.15 19.26
C THR A 283 -2.22 8.79 18.85
N CYS A 284 -1.90 8.91 17.56
CA CYS A 284 -0.55 8.66 17.05
C CYS A 284 0.43 9.74 17.53
N VAL A 285 0.02 11.01 17.56
CA VAL A 285 0.83 12.12 18.10
C VAL A 285 1.19 11.87 19.57
N LYS A 286 0.20 11.51 20.41
CA LYS A 286 0.45 11.20 21.82
C LYS A 286 1.48 10.09 21.98
N TYR A 287 1.31 9.00 21.25
CA TYR A 287 2.25 7.88 21.32
C TYR A 287 3.65 8.25 20.81
N LEU A 288 3.77 8.99 19.71
CA LEU A 288 5.07 9.47 19.20
C LEU A 288 5.82 10.30 20.25
N LEU A 289 5.11 11.17 20.98
CA LEU A 289 5.71 11.95 22.07
C LEU A 289 6.14 11.07 23.26
N GLU A 290 5.34 10.05 23.60
CA GLU A 290 5.68 9.07 24.66
C GLU A 290 6.96 8.29 24.33
N VAL A 291 7.17 7.93 23.07
CA VAL A 291 8.37 7.18 22.63
C VAL A 291 9.57 8.08 22.32
N GLY A 292 9.47 9.40 22.56
CA GLY A 292 10.58 10.33 22.45
C GLY A 292 10.78 10.98 21.07
N ALA A 293 9.71 11.14 20.28
CA ALA A 293 9.77 11.92 19.05
C ALA A 293 10.16 13.38 19.34
N ASN A 294 11.17 13.87 18.61
CA ASN A 294 11.73 15.19 18.77
C ASN A 294 10.86 16.23 18.07
N ILE A 295 10.32 17.14 18.89
CA ILE A 295 9.44 18.23 18.46
C ILE A 295 10.19 19.27 17.60
N ASN A 296 11.52 19.35 17.72
CA ASN A 296 12.35 20.39 17.11
C ASN A 296 13.01 19.97 15.79
N VAL A 297 12.65 18.82 15.21
CA VAL A 297 13.24 18.42 13.93
C VAL A 297 12.69 19.34 12.83
N PRO A 298 13.56 20.09 12.11
CA PRO A 298 13.09 21.00 11.07
C PRO A 298 12.43 20.20 9.93
N SER A 299 11.12 20.38 9.73
CA SER A 299 10.47 19.84 8.54
C SER A 299 10.89 20.67 7.31
N LYS A 300 11.42 20.01 6.28
CA LYS A 300 11.60 20.66 4.98
C LYS A 300 10.21 20.74 4.33
N GLN A 301 9.49 21.83 4.57
CA GLN A 301 8.11 22.00 4.08
C GLN A 301 8.01 21.81 2.56
N VAL A 302 7.13 20.91 2.14
CA VAL A 302 6.53 20.96 0.80
C VAL A 302 5.31 21.89 0.86
N LYS A 303 5.32 22.93 0.03
CA LYS A 303 4.21 23.90 -0.07
C LYS A 303 2.97 23.26 -0.69
N LYS A 304 1.88 23.14 0.09
CA LYS A 304 0.44 23.26 -0.26
C LYS A 304 -0.33 22.69 0.95
N GLY A 305 -1.38 23.28 1.51
CA GLY A 305 -2.30 24.33 1.11
C GLY A 305 -3.60 23.93 1.81
N ASP A 306 -3.97 24.63 2.88
CA ASP A 306 -5.35 24.86 3.39
C ASP A 306 -5.29 25.45 4.81
N SER A 307 -5.98 26.58 4.98
CA SER A 307 -5.99 27.43 6.17
C SER A 307 -6.69 26.82 7.37
N ASP A 308 -7.49 25.78 7.15
CA ASP A 308 -8.47 25.30 8.13
C ASP A 308 -7.90 24.17 9.01
N SER A 309 -6.93 23.42 8.49
CA SER A 309 -6.15 22.43 9.26
C SER A 309 -5.27 23.08 10.32
N LYS A 310 -4.83 24.34 10.11
CA LYS A 310 -4.02 25.13 11.06
C LYS A 310 -4.77 25.50 12.35
N ALA A 311 -6.10 25.54 12.34
CA ALA A 311 -6.91 25.88 13.52
C ALA A 311 -7.11 24.66 14.46
N SER A 312 -7.36 23.48 13.90
CA SER A 312 -7.46 22.22 14.66
C SER A 312 -6.11 21.76 15.23
N LEU A 313 -5.01 22.10 14.53
CA LEU A 313 -3.63 21.93 14.97
C LEU A 313 -3.30 22.74 16.24
N LYS A 314 -3.71 24.02 16.29
CA LYS A 314 -3.50 24.88 17.47
C LYS A 314 -4.29 24.39 18.70
N SER A 315 -5.49 23.83 18.49
CA SER A 315 -6.33 23.29 19.57
C SER A 315 -5.78 22.00 20.19
N SER A 316 -5.26 21.09 19.36
CA SER A 316 -4.78 19.77 19.81
C SER A 316 -3.37 19.83 20.42
N VAL A 317 -2.51 20.69 19.88
CA VAL A 317 -1.19 20.99 20.47
C VAL A 317 -1.33 21.79 21.77
N ALA A 318 -2.34 22.66 21.88
CA ALA A 318 -2.67 23.34 23.14
C ALA A 318 -3.15 22.39 24.25
N LYS A 319 -3.81 21.28 23.91
CA LYS A 319 -4.17 20.21 24.86
C LYS A 319 -2.99 19.32 25.25
N ALA A 320 -2.00 19.14 24.36
CA ALA A 320 -0.75 18.44 24.69
C ALA A 320 0.20 19.31 25.55
N ALA A 321 0.08 20.65 25.45
CA ALA A 321 0.84 21.62 26.24
C ALA A 321 0.44 21.71 27.73
N GLU A 322 -0.57 20.96 28.17
CA GLU A 322 -0.92 20.81 29.60
C GLU A 322 0.18 20.11 30.42
N GLY A 323 1.22 19.57 29.77
CA GLY A 323 2.42 18.98 30.38
C GLY A 323 3.51 19.96 30.85
N LYS A 324 3.24 21.28 30.88
CA LYS A 324 4.12 22.33 31.47
C LYS A 324 5.54 22.45 30.89
N ASN A 325 5.68 22.62 29.57
CA ASN A 325 6.96 23.09 29.00
C ASN A 325 6.77 24.30 28.07
N TYR A 326 6.69 25.49 28.69
CA TYR A 326 6.39 26.77 28.04
C TYR A 326 7.60 27.44 27.35
N VAL A 327 8.79 26.85 27.44
CA VAL A 327 10.02 27.40 26.82
C VAL A 327 10.07 27.12 25.31
N ALA A 328 9.41 26.07 24.84
CA ALA A 328 9.32 25.75 23.40
C ALA A 328 8.24 26.56 22.67
N ALA A 329 7.17 26.95 23.38
CA ALA A 329 6.05 27.70 22.80
C ALA A 329 6.44 29.14 22.39
N SER A 330 7.45 29.74 23.02
CA SER A 330 7.88 31.11 22.70
C SER A 330 8.68 31.21 21.40
N LYS A 331 9.15 30.09 20.83
CA LYS A 331 10.01 30.11 19.62
C LYS A 331 9.25 29.89 18.30
N PHE A 332 7.93 29.72 18.36
CA PHE A 332 7.08 29.55 17.17
C PHE A 332 6.58 30.87 16.56
N TYR A 333 6.96 32.03 17.10
CA TYR A 333 6.50 33.33 16.61
C TYR A 333 7.62 34.32 16.28
N SER A 334 8.85 33.86 16.04
CA SER A 334 9.92 34.72 15.53
C SER A 334 9.96 34.83 13.99
N GLU A 335 9.09 34.15 13.25
CA GLU A 335 9.15 34.12 11.77
C GLU A 335 7.83 34.42 11.05
N ASP A 336 6.81 34.91 11.75
CA ASP A 336 5.57 35.37 11.10
C ASP A 336 5.51 36.90 11.12
N LYS A 337 5.44 37.52 9.93
CA LYS A 337 5.25 38.96 9.74
C LYS A 337 3.80 39.37 10.05
N SER A 338 3.27 38.98 11.22
CA SER A 338 2.02 39.52 11.72
C SER A 338 2.23 40.98 12.13
N SER A 339 1.19 41.80 12.01
CA SER A 339 1.29 43.22 12.34
C SER A 339 1.77 43.38 13.79
N ASP A 340 2.61 44.37 14.07
CA ASP A 340 3.18 44.59 15.41
C ASP A 340 2.09 44.73 16.51
N LYS A 341 0.85 45.06 16.09
CA LYS A 341 -0.35 45.11 16.94
C LYS A 341 -0.85 43.72 17.38
N ASP A 342 -0.82 42.72 16.49
CA ASP A 342 -1.27 41.35 16.79
C ASP A 342 -0.27 40.63 17.69
N ARG A 343 1.02 40.89 17.48
CA ARG A 343 2.12 40.41 18.33
C ARG A 343 1.99 40.94 19.76
N LYS A 344 1.70 42.24 19.92
CA LYS A 344 1.50 42.88 21.24
C LYS A 344 0.27 42.32 21.98
N ALA A 345 -0.84 42.12 21.28
CA ALA A 345 -2.05 41.53 21.86
C ALA A 345 -1.82 40.10 22.35
N TRP A 346 -1.07 39.32 21.57
CA TRP A 346 -0.71 37.95 21.93
C TRP A 346 0.23 37.89 23.13
N LEU A 347 1.34 38.65 23.13
CA LEU A 347 2.29 38.72 24.24
C LEU A 347 1.59 39.13 25.55
N LYS A 348 0.67 40.10 25.49
CA LYS A 348 -0.14 40.53 26.64
C LYS A 348 -1.06 39.42 27.16
N SER A 349 -1.69 38.66 26.26
CA SER A 349 -2.55 37.53 26.62
C SER A 349 -1.77 36.38 27.27
N GLN A 350 -0.58 36.06 26.75
CA GLN A 350 0.25 35.00 27.33
C GLN A 350 0.90 35.41 28.65
N GLY A 351 1.33 36.67 28.77
CA GLY A 351 1.78 37.22 30.05
C GLY A 351 0.70 37.12 31.12
N ALA A 352 -0.56 37.44 30.79
CA ALA A 352 -1.68 37.36 31.73
C ALA A 352 -1.96 35.91 32.18
N LYS A 353 -1.95 34.96 31.24
CA LYS A 353 -2.10 33.53 31.56
C LYS A 353 -0.97 33.01 32.44
N ALA A 354 0.27 33.43 32.20
CA ALA A 354 1.40 33.05 33.04
C ALA A 354 1.27 33.59 34.48
N VAL A 355 0.70 34.79 34.68
CA VAL A 355 0.38 35.34 36.00
C VAL A 355 -0.73 34.54 36.70
N GLU A 356 -1.80 34.18 35.98
CA GLU A 356 -2.87 33.32 36.50
C GLU A 356 -2.33 31.95 36.95
N CYS A 357 -1.34 31.42 36.23
CA CYS A 357 -0.67 30.17 36.56
C CYS A 357 0.45 30.29 37.61
N LYS A 358 0.69 31.48 38.19
CA LYS A 358 1.78 31.77 39.14
C LYS A 358 3.19 31.49 38.58
N ASP A 359 3.36 31.42 37.26
CA ASP A 359 4.66 31.32 36.60
C ASP A 359 5.19 32.74 36.31
N TYR A 360 5.66 33.38 37.38
CA TYR A 360 6.13 34.75 37.34
C TYR A 360 7.39 34.93 36.51
N ALA A 361 8.19 33.87 36.29
CA ALA A 361 9.38 33.90 35.46
C ALA A 361 9.02 33.96 33.96
N ALA A 362 8.04 33.17 33.53
CA ALA A 362 7.50 33.25 32.17
C ALA A 362 6.74 34.56 31.93
N ALA A 363 5.92 35.00 32.89
CA ALA A 363 5.23 36.28 32.82
C ALA A 363 6.21 37.45 32.66
N SER A 364 7.30 37.45 33.44
CA SER A 364 8.36 38.46 33.35
C SER A 364 8.97 38.50 31.95
N LYS A 365 9.25 37.34 31.32
CA LYS A 365 9.81 37.30 29.96
C LYS A 365 8.85 37.86 28.91
N PHE A 366 7.57 37.48 28.95
CA PHE A 366 6.57 37.99 28.00
C PHE A 366 6.37 39.50 28.13
N TYR A 367 6.34 40.04 29.35
CA TYR A 367 6.22 41.48 29.56
C TYR A 367 7.52 42.24 29.27
N THR A 368 8.70 41.64 29.49
CA THR A 368 9.99 42.26 29.11
C THR A 368 10.09 42.42 27.59
N GLU A 369 9.69 41.40 26.83
CA GLU A 369 9.68 41.42 25.37
C GLU A 369 8.66 42.43 24.80
N LEU A 370 7.54 42.64 25.54
CA LEU A 370 6.54 43.65 25.25
C LEU A 370 7.10 45.08 25.45
N LEU A 371 7.91 45.28 26.50
CA LEU A 371 8.50 46.57 26.88
C LEU A 371 9.71 46.96 26.01
N PHE A 372 10.50 45.99 25.52
CA PHE A 372 11.63 46.25 24.62
C PHE A 372 11.20 46.85 23.27
N ASN A 373 9.93 46.69 22.88
CA ASN A 373 9.40 47.14 21.60
C ASN A 373 8.57 48.44 21.66
N ASP A 374 8.32 49.01 22.85
CA ASP A 374 7.69 50.34 23.01
C ASP A 374 7.93 50.90 24.42
N CYS A 375 8.41 52.15 24.50
CA CYS A 375 8.40 52.93 25.73
C CYS A 375 6.96 53.12 26.24
N LEU A 376 6.71 52.72 27.49
CA LEU A 376 5.53 53.01 28.33
C LEU A 376 4.22 52.29 27.96
N ILE A 377 3.97 51.13 28.59
CA ILE A 377 2.64 50.54 28.70
C ILE A 377 2.19 50.57 30.17
N LYS A 378 1.03 51.19 30.43
CA LYS A 378 0.34 51.16 31.73
C LYS A 378 -0.16 49.74 32.02
N LEU A 379 0.35 49.12 33.09
CA LEU A 379 -0.12 47.81 33.58
C LEU A 379 -1.45 47.96 34.35
N PRO A 380 -2.38 46.98 34.26
CA PRO A 380 -3.61 46.98 35.05
C PRO A 380 -3.27 46.68 36.52
N LEU A 381 -3.57 47.65 37.39
CA LEU A 381 -3.24 47.65 38.81
C LEU A 381 -4.31 46.91 39.62
N SER A 382 -4.01 45.70 40.10
CA SER A 382 -4.79 45.06 41.17
C SER A 382 -3.99 43.98 41.91
N SER A 383 -2.83 44.33 42.48
CA SER A 383 -2.20 43.67 43.66
C SER A 383 -0.75 44.19 43.75
N SER A 384 -0.41 44.86 44.86
CA SER A 384 0.94 45.41 45.09
C SER A 384 2.03 44.33 45.09
N ASP A 385 1.69 43.13 45.54
CA ASP A 385 2.66 42.04 45.75
C ASP A 385 3.20 41.43 44.44
N VAL A 386 2.41 41.52 43.36
CA VAL A 386 2.82 41.03 42.04
C VAL A 386 3.77 42.01 41.36
N MET A 387 3.52 43.32 41.52
CA MET A 387 4.40 44.38 41.00
C MET A 387 5.76 44.34 41.66
N ASP A 388 5.85 44.22 42.98
CA ASP A 388 7.15 44.20 43.68
C ASP A 388 8.00 42.97 43.31
N ARG A 389 7.38 41.81 43.08
CA ARG A 389 8.09 40.59 42.65
C ARG A 389 8.51 40.64 41.18
N VAL A 390 7.69 41.19 40.30
CA VAL A 390 8.01 41.36 38.88
C VAL A 390 9.08 42.46 38.71
N LEU A 391 8.96 43.57 39.44
CA LEU A 391 9.95 44.66 39.45
C LEU A 391 11.26 44.26 40.11
N SER A 392 11.24 43.42 41.16
CA SER A 392 12.48 42.88 41.77
C SER A 392 13.25 41.99 40.79
N ASN A 393 12.56 41.25 39.91
CA ASN A 393 13.21 40.43 38.87
C ASN A 393 13.64 41.26 37.65
N LEU A 394 12.95 42.37 37.34
CA LEU A 394 13.33 43.33 36.29
C LEU A 394 14.43 44.30 36.73
N GLY A 395 14.56 44.56 38.04
CA GLY A 395 15.50 45.49 38.65
C GLY A 395 16.98 45.12 38.47
N ALA A 396 17.28 43.94 37.92
CA ALA A 396 18.64 43.57 37.51
C ALA A 396 19.05 44.17 36.14
N CYS A 397 18.13 44.74 35.34
CA CYS A 397 18.43 45.13 33.96
C CYS A 397 18.08 46.56 33.52
N MET A 398 17.37 47.40 34.27
CA MET A 398 17.09 48.79 33.82
C MET A 398 17.08 49.81 34.95
N MET A 399 17.84 50.90 34.78
CA MET A 399 17.74 52.11 35.61
C MET A 399 16.31 52.65 35.61
N VAL A 400 15.71 52.76 36.80
CA VAL A 400 14.40 53.35 37.00
C VAL A 400 14.54 54.88 37.10
N SER A 401 14.06 55.61 36.09
CA SER A 401 13.66 57.01 36.29
C SER A 401 12.20 57.02 36.75
N ARG A 402 11.97 57.37 38.02
CA ARG A 402 10.64 57.69 38.53
C ARG A 402 10.17 59.00 37.89
N TYR A 403 8.97 58.99 37.32
CA TYR A 403 8.21 60.23 37.09
C TYR A 403 6.86 60.07 37.77
N GLU A 404 6.67 60.83 38.85
CA GLU A 404 5.35 61.10 39.43
C GLU A 404 4.69 62.21 38.61
N SER A 405 3.51 61.93 38.04
CA SER A 405 2.34 62.81 37.87
C SER A 405 1.25 62.09 37.08
#